data_AF-A0A936EE98-F1
#
_entry.id   AF-A0A936EE98-F1
#
_cell.length_a   1.000
_cell.length_b   1.000
_cell.length_c   1.000
_cell.angle_alpha   90.00
_cell.angle_beta   90.00
_cell.angle_gamma   90.00
#
_symmetry.space_group_name_H-M   'P 1'
#
loop_
_entity.id
_entity.type
_entity.pdbx_description
1 polymer ?
#
loop_
_entity_poly.entity_id
_entity_poly.type
_entity_poly.pdbx_seq_one_letter_code
_entity_poly.pdbx_strand_id
1 'polypeptide(L)'
;MRLLGMTRVEISIEREWRTFRRPPTFWLRAPSLLLLLLGAATASRAQVGLPLEIVDTPTAQYRSVVVMALTPSTVTIRHPGGIAQLPLAQLSPELQERFGYDPAKAQAHRSQMELELATQAAAAQQRDLDEKELRQRYRSTGAVGRALARLGTRPSIRPIDLRADFMALDIDAKNQGRQPSCAVFAIVGALEYENARVVGRIEKFSEDYLIWATRRASGRQVGAGGGGSGGFYSASYDDIGFSLEEVLVALRAYGIPAATEMPNVRNARMSQIQEPEASVVDSARNHRRIFSESIPGVQASVRIDNILHVLNEGVPVVVGFFWPHLRGRAECNIRTGDGASFGQHAVTLVGYISDSGTRDGVRFIFRNSWGKQWGVDGYGTIELGYLQRCLTSAAVVDVQPVGRWGN
;
A
#
# COMPACT_ATOMS: atom_id res chain seq x y z
N MET A 1 45.56 62.62 -15.81
CA MET A 1 44.42 62.18 -16.64
C MET A 1 44.94 61.57 -17.94
N ARG A 2 45.00 60.24 -18.01
CA ARG A 2 45.25 59.46 -19.24
C ARG A 2 44.40 58.20 -19.16
N LEU A 3 43.73 57.90 -20.28
CA LEU A 3 42.82 56.78 -20.48
C LEU A 3 43.54 55.43 -20.37
N LEU A 4 42.85 54.43 -19.80
CA LEU A 4 43.21 53.01 -19.87
C LEU A 4 42.17 52.29 -20.72
N GLY A 5 42.65 51.62 -21.76
CA GLY A 5 41.86 50.79 -22.66
C GLY A 5 41.62 49.39 -22.11
N MET A 6 40.56 48.75 -22.61
CA MET A 6 40.35 47.30 -22.49
C MET A 6 40.19 46.71 -23.90
N THR A 7 41.10 45.78 -24.20
CA THR A 7 41.20 44.97 -25.40
C THR A 7 40.23 43.79 -25.34
N ARG A 8 39.66 43.47 -26.50
CA ARG A 8 38.77 42.34 -26.77
C ARG A 8 39.61 41.08 -27.02
N VAL A 9 39.30 39.96 -26.37
CA VAL A 9 39.92 38.66 -26.61
C VAL A 9 38.85 37.71 -27.17
N GLU A 10 39.06 37.28 -28.41
CA GLU A 10 38.39 36.13 -29.05
C GLU A 10 39.08 34.85 -28.60
N ILE A 11 38.30 33.83 -28.21
CA ILE A 11 38.82 32.47 -27.98
C ILE A 11 38.04 31.52 -28.88
N SER A 12 38.78 30.95 -29.83
CA SER A 12 38.41 29.82 -30.69
C SER A 12 38.56 28.51 -29.91
N ILE A 13 37.62 27.57 -30.05
CA ILE A 13 37.77 26.19 -29.56
C ILE A 13 37.28 25.22 -30.64
N GLU A 14 38.23 24.55 -31.29
CA GLU A 14 38.02 23.31 -32.04
C GLU A 14 38.39 22.09 -31.16
N ARG A 15 37.50 21.09 -31.24
CA ARG A 15 37.68 19.63 -31.04
C ARG A 15 38.26 19.09 -29.72
N GLU A 16 37.43 18.31 -29.02
CA GLU A 16 37.81 16.98 -28.53
C GLU A 16 36.56 16.07 -28.37
N TRP A 17 36.54 14.97 -29.12
CA TRP A 17 35.58 13.88 -28.97
C TRP A 17 36.27 12.76 -28.18
N ARG A 18 35.77 12.42 -26.98
CA ARG A 18 35.71 11.05 -26.45
C ARG A 18 34.99 10.96 -25.10
N THR A 19 33.94 10.12 -25.10
CA THR A 19 33.40 9.33 -23.98
C THR A 19 33.07 10.05 -22.67
N PHE A 20 31.80 10.46 -22.51
CA PHE A 20 31.21 10.64 -21.18
C PHE A 20 29.84 9.98 -21.07
N ARG A 21 29.65 9.33 -19.92
CA ARG A 21 28.52 8.49 -19.53
C ARG A 21 27.24 9.32 -19.38
N ARG A 22 26.10 8.73 -19.75
CA ARG A 22 24.74 9.27 -19.54
C ARG A 22 24.51 9.57 -18.04
N PRO A 23 24.03 10.76 -17.64
CA PRO A 23 23.43 10.96 -16.33
C PRO A 23 21.97 10.44 -16.31
N PRO A 24 21.44 10.03 -15.15
CA PRO A 24 20.11 9.43 -15.05
C PRO A 24 19.04 10.53 -15.17
N THR A 25 18.11 10.37 -16.12
CA THR A 25 16.93 11.21 -16.21
C THR A 25 15.92 10.80 -15.14
N PHE A 26 15.65 11.72 -14.22
CA PHE A 26 14.50 11.67 -13.33
C PHE A 26 13.22 11.77 -14.16
N TRP A 27 12.46 10.69 -14.23
CA TRP A 27 11.10 10.71 -14.78
C TRP A 27 10.14 11.22 -13.71
N LEU A 28 9.75 12.49 -13.80
CA LEU A 28 8.49 12.96 -13.24
C LEU A 28 7.37 12.37 -14.10
N ARG A 29 6.69 11.34 -13.58
CA ARG A 29 5.43 10.85 -14.16
C ARG A 29 4.35 11.91 -13.90
N ALA A 30 4.04 12.72 -14.91
CA ALA A 30 2.77 13.45 -14.96
C ALA A 30 1.64 12.43 -15.21
N PRO A 31 0.47 12.55 -14.56
CA PRO A 31 -0.64 11.65 -14.81
C PRO A 31 -1.15 11.87 -16.24
N SER A 32 -1.24 10.79 -17.00
CA SER A 32 -1.76 10.79 -18.36
C SER A 32 -3.27 11.09 -18.33
N LEU A 33 -3.64 12.35 -18.53
CA LEU A 33 -4.99 12.74 -18.90
C LEU A 33 -5.24 12.27 -20.35
N LEU A 34 -5.77 11.05 -20.49
CA LEU A 34 -6.27 10.55 -21.76
C LEU A 34 -7.62 11.22 -22.04
N LEU A 35 -7.60 12.35 -22.73
CA LEU A 35 -8.80 13.05 -23.20
C LEU A 35 -9.43 12.28 -24.37
N LEU A 36 -10.59 11.69 -24.11
CA LEU A 36 -11.46 11.06 -25.11
C LEU A 36 -11.97 12.14 -26.10
N LEU A 37 -11.45 12.10 -27.32
CA LEU A 37 -11.86 12.97 -28.42
C LEU A 37 -13.14 12.45 -29.07
N LEU A 38 -14.28 13.07 -28.77
CA LEU A 38 -15.55 12.85 -29.48
C LEU A 38 -16.17 14.20 -29.89
N GLY A 39 -16.25 14.46 -31.20
CA GLY A 39 -17.30 15.32 -31.78
C GLY A 39 -16.87 16.50 -32.68
N ALA A 40 -16.88 16.26 -34.00
CA ALA A 40 -17.22 17.15 -35.12
C ALA A 40 -16.46 18.49 -35.38
N ALA A 41 -15.54 18.46 -36.36
CA ALA A 41 -15.45 19.46 -37.45
C ALA A 41 -14.61 18.87 -38.61
N THR A 42 -15.20 18.77 -39.80
CA THR A 42 -14.67 18.01 -40.94
C THR A 42 -13.51 18.69 -41.69
N ALA A 43 -13.20 19.96 -41.43
CA ALA A 43 -12.03 20.64 -42.00
C ALA A 43 -10.76 20.51 -41.13
N SER A 44 -10.92 20.41 -39.81
CA SER A 44 -9.84 20.46 -38.81
C SER A 44 -8.96 19.20 -38.77
N ARG A 45 -9.45 18.07 -39.30
CA ARG A 45 -8.71 16.80 -39.36
C ARG A 45 -7.62 16.76 -40.43
N ALA A 46 -7.71 17.58 -41.48
CA ALA A 46 -6.79 17.55 -42.63
C ALA A 46 -5.37 18.02 -42.30
N GLN A 47 -5.15 18.58 -41.11
CA GLN A 47 -3.86 19.16 -40.72
C GLN A 47 -3.09 18.35 -39.68
N VAL A 48 -3.70 17.30 -39.13
CA VAL A 48 -3.01 16.35 -38.25
C VAL A 48 -2.04 15.51 -39.08
N GLY A 49 -0.79 15.43 -38.64
CA GLY A 49 0.30 14.73 -39.33
C GLY A 49 1.10 15.59 -40.32
N LEU A 50 0.72 16.86 -40.53
CA LEU A 50 1.47 17.74 -41.42
C LEU A 50 2.76 18.28 -40.76
N PRO A 51 3.90 18.23 -41.47
CA PRO A 51 5.11 18.90 -41.02
C PRO A 51 5.01 20.41 -41.28
N LEU A 52 5.49 21.19 -40.32
CA LEU A 52 5.66 22.64 -40.37
C LEU A 52 7.11 22.95 -40.03
N GLU A 53 7.77 23.80 -40.82
CA GLU A 53 9.16 24.18 -40.52
C GLU A 53 9.25 24.99 -39.23
N ILE A 54 8.33 25.95 -39.04
CA ILE A 54 8.33 26.88 -37.92
C ILE A 54 6.90 27.10 -37.43
N VAL A 55 6.72 27.12 -36.10
CA VAL A 55 5.50 27.63 -35.43
C VAL A 55 5.93 28.69 -34.42
N ASP A 56 5.49 29.92 -34.64
CA ASP A 56 5.80 31.07 -33.79
C ASP A 56 4.69 31.32 -32.76
N THR A 57 5.11 31.64 -31.55
CA THR A 57 4.27 32.15 -30.45
C THR A 57 4.92 33.43 -29.90
N PRO A 58 4.22 34.23 -29.08
CA PRO A 58 4.77 35.47 -28.53
C PRO A 58 6.02 35.25 -27.65
N THR A 59 6.21 34.03 -27.12
CA THR A 59 7.25 33.70 -26.14
C THR A 59 8.26 32.66 -26.62
N ALA A 60 7.98 31.95 -27.71
CA ALA A 60 8.81 30.86 -28.19
C ALA A 60 8.61 30.59 -29.69
N GLN A 61 9.67 30.07 -30.31
CA GLN A 61 9.66 29.59 -31.70
C GLN A 61 9.95 28.08 -31.71
N TYR A 62 9.06 27.31 -32.34
CA TYR A 62 9.19 25.86 -32.49
C TYR A 62 9.61 25.53 -33.91
N ARG A 63 10.57 24.61 -34.08
CA ARG A 63 11.09 24.18 -35.39
C ARG A 63 10.89 22.69 -35.62
N SER A 64 10.78 22.28 -36.88
CA SER A 64 10.59 20.88 -37.31
C SER A 64 9.39 20.24 -36.61
N VAL A 65 8.25 20.91 -36.76
CA VAL A 65 7.02 20.66 -36.02
C VAL A 65 6.13 19.69 -36.79
N VAL A 66 5.48 18.76 -36.09
CA VAL A 66 4.41 17.91 -36.63
C VAL A 66 3.16 18.12 -35.79
N VAL A 67 2.04 18.46 -36.42
CA VAL A 67 0.76 18.64 -35.72
C VAL A 67 0.21 17.27 -35.32
N MET A 68 -0.08 17.09 -34.03
CA MET A 68 -0.52 15.82 -33.45
C MET A 68 -2.02 15.79 -33.17
N ALA A 69 -2.58 16.93 -32.74
CA ALA A 69 -4.01 17.07 -32.51
C ALA A 69 -4.43 18.53 -32.66
N LEU A 70 -5.70 18.74 -32.95
CA LEU A 70 -6.29 20.06 -33.07
C LEU A 70 -7.65 20.06 -32.38
N THR A 71 -7.87 21.04 -31.50
CA THR A 71 -9.17 21.34 -30.87
C THR A 71 -9.59 22.75 -31.28
N PRO A 72 -10.86 23.16 -31.05
CA PRO A 72 -11.29 24.52 -31.34
C PRO A 72 -10.47 25.62 -30.66
N SER A 73 -9.73 25.32 -29.57
CA SER A 73 -8.95 26.30 -28.82
C SER A 73 -7.44 26.08 -28.81
N THR A 74 -6.94 24.89 -29.17
CA THR A 74 -5.50 24.55 -29.08
C THR A 74 -5.02 23.67 -30.22
N VAL A 75 -3.74 23.77 -30.55
CA VAL A 75 -3.01 22.80 -31.39
C VAL A 75 -1.96 22.08 -30.55
N THR A 76 -1.91 20.76 -30.63
CA THR A 76 -0.85 19.94 -30.03
C THR A 76 0.17 19.62 -31.10
N ILE A 77 1.43 19.90 -30.82
CA ILE A 77 2.54 19.75 -31.75
C ILE A 77 3.65 18.87 -31.17
N ARG A 78 4.36 18.15 -32.03
CA ARG A 78 5.59 17.43 -31.70
C ARG A 78 6.76 18.11 -32.41
N HIS A 79 7.84 18.37 -31.69
CA HIS A 79 9.08 18.99 -32.18
C HIS A 79 10.29 18.27 -31.55
N PRO A 80 11.55 18.57 -31.96
CA PRO A 80 12.73 17.87 -31.42
C PRO A 80 12.90 17.98 -29.89
N GLY A 81 12.32 19.02 -29.27
CA GLY A 81 12.35 19.24 -27.83
C GLY A 81 11.21 18.55 -27.06
N GLY A 82 10.29 17.87 -27.74
CA GLY A 82 9.16 17.17 -27.10
C GLY A 82 7.80 17.50 -27.71
N ILE A 83 6.75 17.41 -26.89
CA ILE A 83 5.37 17.73 -27.27
C ILE A 83 4.98 19.03 -26.58
N ALA A 84 4.36 19.96 -27.32
CA ALA A 84 3.83 21.21 -26.80
C ALA A 84 2.36 21.36 -27.19
N GLN A 85 1.55 21.98 -26.32
CA GLN A 85 0.17 22.35 -26.62
C GLN A 85 0.06 23.88 -26.63
N LEU A 86 -0.33 24.44 -27.77
CA LEU A 86 -0.31 25.88 -28.01
C LEU A 86 -1.74 26.42 -28.17
N PRO A 87 -2.10 27.53 -27.51
CA PRO A 87 -3.37 28.21 -27.74
C PRO A 87 -3.42 28.77 -29.16
N LEU A 88 -4.46 28.43 -29.93
CA LEU A 88 -4.60 28.91 -31.32
C LEU A 88 -4.64 30.44 -31.40
N ALA A 89 -5.23 31.09 -30.39
CA ALA A 89 -5.32 32.56 -30.29
C ALA A 89 -3.97 33.28 -30.20
N GLN A 90 -2.89 32.56 -29.84
CA GLN A 90 -1.55 33.11 -29.70
C GLN A 90 -0.67 32.87 -30.94
N LEU A 91 -1.18 32.14 -31.93
CA LEU A 91 -0.45 31.90 -33.17
C LEU A 91 -0.57 33.10 -34.11
N SER A 92 0.29 33.15 -35.13
CA SER A 92 0.19 34.17 -36.19
C SER A 92 -1.17 34.09 -36.92
N PRO A 93 -1.66 35.20 -37.51
CA PRO A 93 -2.92 35.20 -38.26
C PRO A 93 -2.96 34.13 -39.38
N GLU A 94 -1.84 33.91 -40.06
CA GLU A 94 -1.68 32.87 -41.08
C GLU A 94 -1.91 31.46 -40.51
N LEU A 95 -1.37 31.18 -39.32
CA LEU A 95 -1.56 29.90 -38.64
C LEU A 95 -2.97 29.77 -38.06
N GLN A 96 -3.57 30.86 -37.58
CA GLN A 96 -4.96 30.89 -37.12
C GLN A 96 -5.93 30.54 -38.26
N GLU A 97 -5.79 31.19 -39.41
CA GLU A 97 -6.57 30.91 -40.61
C GLU A 97 -6.34 29.47 -41.09
N ARG A 98 -5.08 29.06 -41.15
CA ARG A 98 -4.70 27.69 -41.52
C ARG A 98 -5.38 26.67 -40.61
N PHE A 99 -5.30 26.82 -39.30
CA PHE A 99 -5.92 25.87 -38.35
C PHE A 99 -7.44 26.04 -38.19
N GLY A 100 -8.08 26.95 -38.94
CA GLY A 100 -9.52 27.19 -38.87
C GLY A 100 -9.97 27.74 -37.52
N TYR A 101 -9.15 28.60 -36.90
CA TYR A 101 -9.45 29.23 -35.63
C TYR A 101 -10.66 30.17 -35.74
N ASP A 102 -11.64 29.95 -34.87
CA ASP A 102 -12.83 30.80 -34.72
C ASP A 102 -12.90 31.23 -33.25
N PRO A 103 -12.86 32.54 -32.94
CA PRO A 103 -12.80 33.02 -31.56
C PRO A 103 -14.05 32.64 -30.75
N ALA A 104 -15.23 32.59 -31.36
CA ALA A 104 -16.46 32.22 -30.69
C ALA A 104 -16.50 30.72 -30.37
N LYS A 105 -16.09 29.87 -31.32
CA LYS A 105 -15.99 28.41 -31.10
C LYS A 105 -14.90 28.07 -30.09
N ALA A 106 -13.76 28.77 -30.14
CA ALA A 106 -12.68 28.60 -29.18
C ALA A 106 -13.10 29.00 -27.77
N GLN A 107 -13.85 30.09 -27.62
CA GLN A 107 -14.39 30.50 -26.33
C GLN A 107 -15.41 29.50 -25.79
N ALA A 108 -16.37 29.05 -26.62
CA ALA A 108 -17.36 28.05 -26.22
C ALA A 108 -16.70 26.74 -25.78
N HIS A 109 -15.70 26.25 -26.53
CA HIS A 109 -14.95 25.05 -26.17
C HIS A 109 -14.18 25.22 -24.85
N ARG A 110 -13.53 26.36 -24.62
CA ARG A 110 -12.84 26.62 -23.34
C ARG A 110 -13.82 26.66 -22.17
N SER A 111 -14.95 27.34 -22.31
CA SER A 111 -15.99 27.39 -21.27
C SER A 111 -16.60 26.02 -20.99
N GLN A 112 -16.80 25.19 -22.02
CA GLN A 112 -17.26 23.81 -21.84
C GLN A 112 -16.23 22.96 -21.10
N MET A 113 -14.95 23.02 -21.50
CA MET A 113 -13.86 22.29 -20.82
C MET A 113 -13.68 22.75 -19.37
N GLU A 114 -13.81 24.05 -19.10
CA GLU A 114 -13.75 24.60 -17.74
C GLU A 114 -14.92 24.13 -16.88
N LEU A 115 -16.13 24.11 -17.43
CA LEU A 115 -17.31 23.57 -16.73
C LEU A 115 -17.16 22.07 -16.47
N GLU A 116 -16.67 21.31 -17.44
CA GLU A 116 -16.45 19.86 -17.29
C GLU A 116 -15.37 19.58 -16.23
N LEU A 117 -14.26 20.30 -16.27
CA LEU A 117 -13.21 20.19 -15.25
C LEU A 117 -13.71 20.59 -13.87
N ALA A 118 -14.49 21.68 -13.76
CA ALA A 118 -15.10 22.11 -12.51
C ALA A 118 -16.09 21.07 -11.98
N THR A 119 -16.88 20.44 -12.87
CA THR A 119 -17.82 19.37 -12.52
C THR A 119 -17.08 18.13 -12.03
N GLN A 120 -16.01 17.72 -12.72
CA GLN A 120 -15.16 16.59 -12.32
C GLN A 120 -14.47 16.86 -10.98
N ALA A 121 -13.96 18.08 -10.78
CA ALA A 121 -13.33 18.50 -9.53
C ALA A 121 -14.34 18.54 -8.37
N ALA A 122 -15.53 19.07 -8.59
CA ALA A 122 -16.61 19.08 -7.59
C ALA A 122 -17.05 17.64 -7.24
N ALA A 123 -17.19 16.76 -8.24
CA ALA A 123 -17.48 15.35 -8.02
C ALA A 123 -16.35 14.65 -7.23
N ALA A 124 -15.08 14.95 -7.53
CA ALA A 124 -13.94 14.43 -6.76
C ALA A 124 -13.96 14.92 -5.31
N GLN A 125 -14.19 16.21 -5.10
CA GLN A 125 -14.28 16.79 -3.76
C GLN A 125 -15.46 16.20 -2.96
N GLN A 126 -16.62 16.00 -3.58
CA GLN A 126 -17.76 15.38 -2.91
C GLN A 126 -17.45 13.93 -2.53
N ARG A 127 -16.83 13.15 -3.42
CA ARG A 127 -16.37 11.78 -3.10
C ARG A 127 -15.44 11.78 -1.89
N ASP A 128 -14.47 12.69 -1.84
CA ASP A 128 -13.53 12.79 -0.71
C ASP A 128 -14.25 13.13 0.61
N LEU A 129 -15.31 13.95 0.55
CA LEU A 129 -16.11 14.32 1.72
C LEU A 129 -16.98 13.16 2.22
N ASP A 130 -17.76 12.54 1.33
CA ASP A 130 -18.61 11.39 1.65
C ASP A 130 -17.78 10.26 2.25
N GLU A 131 -16.57 10.09 1.73
CA GLU A 131 -15.64 9.06 2.18
C GLU A 131 -14.99 9.38 3.53
N LYS A 132 -14.66 10.65 3.80
CA LYS A 132 -14.24 11.10 5.14
C LYS A 132 -15.35 10.88 6.17
N GLU A 133 -16.60 11.16 5.81
CA GLU A 133 -17.75 10.95 6.67
C GLU A 133 -17.97 9.47 6.96
N LEU A 134 -17.96 8.62 5.93
CA LEU A 134 -18.06 7.17 6.07
C LEU A 134 -16.97 6.63 7.02
N ARG A 135 -15.74 7.13 6.87
CA ARG A 135 -14.61 6.78 7.74
C ARG A 135 -14.82 7.21 9.19
N GLN A 136 -15.30 8.43 9.44
CA GLN A 136 -15.59 8.90 10.80
C GLN A 136 -16.70 8.06 11.44
N ARG A 137 -17.77 7.78 10.69
CA ARG A 137 -18.87 6.91 11.13
C ARG A 137 -18.38 5.48 11.41
N TYR A 138 -17.57 4.89 10.53
CA TYR A 138 -17.05 3.54 10.74
C TYR A 138 -16.10 3.48 11.94
N ARG A 139 -15.25 4.49 12.14
CA ARG A 139 -14.40 4.60 13.35
C ARG A 139 -15.20 4.72 14.65
N SER A 140 -16.40 5.30 14.63
CA SER A 140 -17.24 5.41 15.83
C SER A 140 -18.16 4.20 16.04
N THR A 141 -18.56 3.50 14.98
CA THR A 141 -19.59 2.46 15.03
C THR A 141 -19.10 1.04 14.71
N GLY A 142 -17.98 0.88 14.01
CA GLY A 142 -17.40 -0.42 13.66
C GLY A 142 -16.85 -1.18 14.87
N ALA A 143 -16.67 -2.49 14.72
CA ALA A 143 -16.22 -3.36 15.83
C ALA A 143 -14.87 -2.91 16.42
N VAL A 144 -13.88 -2.60 15.55
CA VAL A 144 -12.59 -2.04 15.96
C VAL A 144 -12.79 -0.69 16.66
N GLY A 145 -13.59 0.21 16.09
CA GLY A 145 -13.90 1.51 16.68
C GLY A 145 -14.48 1.43 18.09
N ARG A 146 -15.47 0.55 18.30
CA ARG A 146 -16.07 0.29 19.62
C ARG A 146 -15.08 -0.29 20.61
N ALA A 147 -14.17 -1.18 20.18
CA ALA A 147 -13.12 -1.70 21.04
C ALA A 147 -12.12 -0.60 21.43
N LEU A 148 -11.68 0.21 20.46
CA LEU A 148 -10.75 1.32 20.68
C LEU A 148 -11.32 2.38 21.63
N ALA A 149 -12.64 2.61 21.61
CA ALA A 149 -13.31 3.54 22.51
C ALA A 149 -13.30 3.09 24.00
N ARG A 150 -13.04 1.81 24.28
CA ARG A 150 -13.03 1.25 25.64
C ARG A 150 -11.65 0.99 26.22
N LEU A 151 -10.59 1.26 25.46
CA LEU A 151 -9.22 0.99 25.92
C LEU A 151 -8.92 1.72 27.23
N GLY A 152 -8.11 1.08 28.08
CA GLY A 152 -7.76 1.60 29.40
C GLY A 152 -8.83 1.40 30.48
N THR A 153 -10.02 0.88 30.14
CA THR A 153 -11.06 0.49 31.10
C THR A 153 -11.01 -1.00 31.41
N ARG A 154 -11.66 -1.46 32.49
CA ARG A 154 -11.77 -2.90 32.79
C ARG A 154 -12.70 -3.60 31.78
N PRO A 155 -12.28 -4.69 31.14
CA PRO A 155 -13.12 -5.46 30.24
C PRO A 155 -14.13 -6.32 31.01
N SER A 156 -15.27 -6.58 30.39
CA SER A 156 -16.11 -7.71 30.79
C SER A 156 -15.47 -9.01 30.30
N ILE A 157 -15.54 -10.06 31.11
CA ILE A 157 -15.00 -11.37 30.78
C ILE A 157 -16.16 -12.25 30.31
N ARG A 158 -16.09 -12.70 29.06
CA ARG A 158 -17.06 -13.60 28.43
C ARG A 158 -16.36 -14.50 27.42
N PRO A 159 -16.69 -15.79 27.31
CA PRO A 159 -16.04 -16.65 26.34
C PRO A 159 -16.33 -16.14 24.92
N ILE A 160 -15.26 -16.00 24.13
CA ILE A 160 -15.30 -15.66 22.71
C ILE A 160 -14.53 -16.76 21.98
N ASP A 161 -15.11 -17.34 20.94
CA ASP A 161 -14.45 -18.36 20.13
C ASP A 161 -14.80 -18.16 18.66
N LEU A 162 -13.87 -17.59 17.91
CA LEU A 162 -14.04 -17.31 16.48
C LEU A 162 -13.61 -18.48 15.60
N ARG A 163 -13.21 -19.64 16.16
CA ARG A 163 -12.74 -20.79 15.36
C ARG A 163 -13.79 -21.27 14.36
N ALA A 164 -15.06 -21.30 14.77
CA ALA A 164 -16.17 -21.67 13.89
C ALA A 164 -16.30 -20.70 12.71
N ASP A 165 -16.17 -19.40 12.96
CA ASP A 165 -16.23 -18.37 11.92
C ASP A 165 -15.02 -18.48 10.96
N PHE A 166 -13.81 -18.66 11.51
CA PHE A 166 -12.60 -18.91 10.70
C PHE A 166 -12.75 -20.15 9.82
N MET A 167 -13.32 -21.24 10.35
CA MET A 167 -13.56 -22.48 9.59
C MET A 167 -14.62 -22.27 8.50
N ALA A 168 -15.72 -21.58 8.81
CA ALA A 168 -16.77 -21.26 7.83
C ALA A 168 -16.27 -20.37 6.69
N LEU A 169 -15.27 -19.52 6.97
CA LEU A 169 -14.61 -18.65 6.00
C LEU A 169 -13.40 -19.30 5.31
N ASP A 170 -13.14 -20.60 5.53
CA ASP A 170 -11.99 -21.33 4.98
C ASP A 170 -10.63 -20.70 5.37
N ILE A 171 -10.54 -19.98 6.49
CA ILE A 171 -9.33 -19.33 7.01
C ILE A 171 -8.52 -20.33 7.84
N ASP A 172 -8.13 -21.40 7.17
CA ASP A 172 -7.36 -22.50 7.74
C ASP A 172 -6.00 -22.07 8.30
N ALA A 173 -5.47 -22.82 9.28
CA ALA A 173 -4.08 -22.66 9.70
C ALA A 173 -3.11 -23.02 8.57
N LYS A 174 -2.59 -21.98 7.91
CA LYS A 174 -1.58 -22.09 6.85
C LYS A 174 -0.24 -22.54 7.44
N ASN A 175 0.73 -22.86 6.58
CA ASN A 175 2.06 -23.33 6.98
C ASN A 175 3.16 -22.45 6.39
N GLN A 176 3.86 -21.70 7.24
CA GLN A 176 5.00 -20.86 6.86
C GLN A 176 6.27 -21.66 6.50
N GLY A 177 6.29 -22.96 6.78
CA GLY A 177 7.46 -23.81 6.58
C GLY A 177 8.64 -23.39 7.46
N ARG A 178 9.84 -23.39 6.87
CA ARG A 178 11.08 -22.96 7.55
C ARG A 178 11.35 -21.46 7.44
N GLN A 179 10.49 -20.72 6.73
CA GLN A 179 10.64 -19.29 6.54
C GLN A 179 10.22 -18.55 7.82
N PRO A 180 11.01 -17.60 8.35
CA PRO A 180 10.66 -16.87 9.56
C PRO A 180 9.61 -15.76 9.29
N SER A 181 8.45 -16.13 8.76
CA SER A 181 7.39 -15.23 8.27
C SER A 181 6.12 -15.21 9.13
N CYS A 182 6.18 -15.69 10.38
CA CYS A 182 5.01 -15.82 11.26
C CYS A 182 4.19 -14.52 11.41
N ALA A 183 4.85 -13.36 11.51
CA ALA A 183 4.19 -12.06 11.57
C ALA A 183 3.30 -11.79 10.34
N VAL A 184 3.77 -12.14 9.14
CA VAL A 184 2.98 -12.01 7.90
C VAL A 184 1.76 -12.92 7.93
N PHE A 185 1.95 -14.20 8.26
CA PHE A 185 0.83 -15.16 8.31
C PHE A 185 -0.23 -14.80 9.36
N ALA A 186 0.20 -14.27 10.50
CA ALA A 186 -0.70 -13.82 11.56
C ALA A 186 -1.52 -12.59 11.12
N ILE A 187 -0.88 -11.63 10.45
CA ILE A 187 -1.55 -10.43 9.91
C ILE A 187 -2.50 -10.79 8.77
N VAL A 188 -2.07 -11.61 7.81
CA VAL A 188 -2.92 -12.04 6.70
C VAL A 188 -4.14 -12.82 7.22
N GLY A 189 -3.98 -13.67 8.23
CA GLY A 189 -5.11 -14.35 8.88
C GLY A 189 -6.17 -13.41 9.45
N ALA A 190 -5.74 -12.39 10.21
CA ALA A 190 -6.65 -11.38 10.74
C ALA A 190 -7.28 -10.52 9.63
N LEU A 191 -6.49 -10.17 8.62
CA LEU A 191 -6.94 -9.39 7.47
C LEU A 191 -8.00 -10.12 6.64
N GLU A 192 -7.79 -11.41 6.33
CA GLU A 192 -8.76 -12.24 5.59
C GLU A 192 -10.11 -12.29 6.33
N TYR A 193 -10.07 -12.41 7.66
CA TYR A 193 -11.26 -12.46 8.51
C TYR A 193 -12.02 -11.12 8.51
N GLU A 194 -11.33 -10.02 8.79
CA GLU A 194 -11.96 -8.69 8.82
C GLU A 194 -12.46 -8.28 7.42
N ASN A 195 -11.70 -8.61 6.37
CA ASN A 195 -12.15 -8.39 5.00
C ASN A 195 -13.43 -9.17 4.69
N ALA A 196 -13.50 -10.46 5.06
CA ALA A 196 -14.69 -11.25 4.83
C ALA A 196 -15.93 -10.69 5.54
N ARG A 197 -15.78 -10.16 6.76
CA ARG A 197 -16.87 -9.51 7.52
C ARG A 197 -17.41 -8.25 6.83
N VAL A 198 -16.52 -7.45 6.25
CA VAL A 198 -16.90 -6.18 5.61
C VAL A 198 -17.51 -6.41 4.23
N VAL A 199 -17.05 -7.43 3.52
CA VAL A 199 -17.37 -7.65 2.10
C VAL A 199 -18.48 -8.69 1.93
N GLY A 200 -18.67 -9.56 2.93
CA GLY A 200 -19.59 -10.67 2.88
C GLY A 200 -19.08 -11.87 2.06
N ARG A 201 -17.81 -11.90 1.66
CA ARG A 201 -17.18 -13.04 0.99
C ARG A 201 -15.71 -13.15 1.36
N ILE A 202 -15.19 -14.39 1.40
CA ILE A 202 -13.77 -14.63 1.59
C ILE A 202 -12.97 -14.17 0.36
N GLU A 203 -11.80 -13.61 0.63
CA GLU A 203 -10.77 -13.28 -0.34
C GLU A 203 -9.44 -13.68 0.30
N LYS A 204 -8.66 -14.51 -0.39
CA LYS A 204 -7.35 -14.97 0.09
C LYS A 204 -6.28 -14.00 -0.38
N PHE A 205 -5.35 -13.66 0.49
CA PHE A 205 -4.27 -12.71 0.18
C PHE A 205 -2.92 -13.40 0.10
N SER A 206 -1.99 -12.79 -0.64
CA SER A 206 -0.64 -13.32 -0.87
C SER A 206 0.32 -12.99 0.29
N GLU A 207 0.69 -14.00 1.07
CA GLU A 207 1.77 -13.88 2.06
C GLU A 207 3.13 -13.59 1.39
N ASP A 208 3.45 -14.23 0.27
CA ASP A 208 4.71 -14.03 -0.43
C ASP A 208 4.86 -12.58 -0.91
N TYR A 209 3.78 -11.99 -1.44
CA TYR A 209 3.78 -10.56 -1.77
C TYR A 209 4.07 -9.72 -0.53
N LEU A 210 3.40 -9.98 0.60
CA LEU A 210 3.59 -9.17 1.79
C LEU A 210 4.99 -9.35 2.41
N ILE A 211 5.60 -10.54 2.28
CA ILE A 211 7.00 -10.78 2.64
C ILE A 211 7.94 -9.98 1.73
N TRP A 212 7.70 -9.97 0.42
CA TRP A 212 8.43 -9.12 -0.52
C TRP A 212 8.30 -7.63 -0.16
N ALA A 213 7.06 -7.15 0.07
CA ALA A 213 6.79 -5.76 0.41
C ALA A 213 7.47 -5.37 1.73
N THR A 214 7.48 -6.26 2.73
CA THR A 214 8.12 -6.01 4.02
C THR A 214 9.64 -5.92 3.89
N ARG A 215 10.28 -6.80 3.09
CA ARG A 215 11.71 -6.67 2.76
C ARG A 215 12.02 -5.31 2.12
N ARG A 216 11.17 -4.86 1.20
CA ARG A 216 11.33 -3.57 0.51
C ARG A 216 11.14 -2.38 1.45
N ALA A 217 10.11 -2.40 2.29
CA ALA A 217 9.83 -1.34 3.25
C ALA A 217 10.90 -1.23 4.35
N SER A 218 11.42 -2.35 4.84
CA SER A 218 12.49 -2.39 5.85
C SER A 218 13.90 -2.15 5.28
N GLY A 219 14.04 -1.92 3.97
CA GLY A 219 15.35 -1.78 3.32
C GLY A 219 16.20 -3.06 3.28
N ARG A 220 15.62 -4.23 3.61
CA ARG A 220 16.28 -5.55 3.55
C ARG A 220 16.27 -6.07 2.11
N GLN A 221 17.11 -5.52 1.24
CA GLN A 221 17.20 -5.93 -0.17
C GLN A 221 18.12 -7.13 -0.35
N VAL A 222 17.69 -8.09 -1.19
CA VAL A 222 18.55 -9.20 -1.62
C VAL A 222 19.48 -8.69 -2.71
N GLY A 223 20.80 -8.70 -2.47
CA GLY A 223 21.80 -8.44 -3.52
C GLY A 223 22.54 -7.10 -3.48
N ALA A 224 22.46 -6.30 -2.41
CA ALA A 224 23.40 -5.20 -2.21
C ALA A 224 24.74 -5.72 -1.66
N GLY A 225 25.49 -6.45 -2.48
CA GLY A 225 26.93 -6.60 -2.29
C GLY A 225 27.58 -5.24 -2.54
N GLY A 226 27.76 -4.46 -1.47
CA GLY A 226 28.44 -3.17 -1.50
C GLY A 226 29.10 -2.92 -0.16
N GLY A 227 30.42 -3.10 -0.10
CA GLY A 227 31.23 -2.92 1.09
C GLY A 227 31.01 -1.55 1.74
N GLY A 228 30.74 -1.57 3.04
CA GLY A 228 30.53 -0.37 3.83
C GLY A 228 30.42 -0.71 5.31
N SER A 229 31.58 -0.89 5.94
CA SER A 229 31.88 -0.75 7.38
C SER A 229 30.72 -0.70 8.40
N GLY A 230 30.62 -1.74 9.23
CA GLY A 230 30.44 -1.56 10.67
C GLY A 230 29.08 -1.95 11.27
N GLY A 231 28.93 -3.21 11.66
CA GLY A 231 27.88 -3.66 12.58
C GLY A 231 27.93 -5.16 12.81
N PHE A 232 28.37 -5.59 13.99
CA PHE A 232 28.35 -6.98 14.44
C PHE A 232 26.93 -7.54 14.33
N TYR A 233 26.68 -8.43 13.35
CA TYR A 233 25.69 -9.53 13.29
C TYR A 233 25.46 -9.91 11.81
N SER A 234 26.34 -10.77 11.27
CA SER A 234 26.12 -11.46 10.00
C SER A 234 25.23 -12.69 10.22
N ALA A 235 24.00 -12.49 10.70
CA ALA A 235 22.96 -13.49 10.51
C ALA A 235 22.42 -13.30 9.09
N SER A 236 22.42 -14.37 8.28
CA SER A 236 21.82 -14.33 6.94
C SER A 236 20.41 -13.74 7.05
N TYR A 237 20.05 -12.78 6.19
CA TYR A 237 18.72 -12.16 6.18
C TYR A 237 17.58 -13.19 6.11
N ASP A 238 17.87 -14.42 5.68
CA ASP A 238 16.93 -15.54 5.62
C ASP A 238 16.51 -16.10 7.00
N ASP A 239 17.25 -15.81 8.06
CA ASP A 239 17.02 -16.37 9.41
C ASP A 239 16.38 -15.38 10.39
N ILE A 240 16.22 -14.10 10.00
CA ILE A 240 15.62 -13.06 10.83
C ILE A 240 14.20 -12.77 10.33
N GLY A 241 13.21 -13.01 11.20
CA GLY A 241 11.82 -12.68 10.91
C GLY A 241 11.52 -11.17 10.90
N PHE A 242 10.23 -10.85 10.82
CA PHE A 242 9.73 -9.49 10.89
C PHE A 242 9.04 -9.20 12.22
N SER A 243 9.21 -7.97 12.70
CA SER A 243 8.31 -7.42 13.71
C SER A 243 6.91 -7.15 13.11
N LEU A 244 5.88 -7.11 13.95
CA LEU A 244 4.53 -6.72 13.47
C LEU A 244 4.54 -5.33 12.84
N GLU A 245 5.27 -4.37 13.44
CA GLU A 245 5.38 -2.99 12.95
C GLU A 245 5.90 -2.93 11.51
N GLU A 246 6.96 -3.68 11.18
CA GLU A 246 7.53 -3.73 9.83
C GLU A 246 6.49 -4.22 8.81
N VAL A 247 5.76 -5.29 9.14
CA VAL A 247 4.74 -5.84 8.25
C VAL A 247 3.57 -4.87 8.08
N LEU A 248 3.14 -4.20 9.16
CA LEU A 248 2.07 -3.20 9.10
C LEU A 248 2.47 -1.96 8.29
N VAL A 249 3.72 -1.48 8.43
CA VAL A 249 4.26 -0.40 7.58
C VAL A 249 4.24 -0.82 6.11
N ALA A 250 4.67 -2.04 5.81
CA ALA A 250 4.65 -2.56 4.44
C ALA A 250 3.24 -2.68 3.88
N LEU A 251 2.30 -3.22 4.66
CA LEU A 251 0.89 -3.35 4.28
C LEU A 251 0.27 -1.98 3.99
N ARG A 252 0.56 -0.96 4.80
CA ARG A 252 0.10 0.42 4.56
C ARG A 252 0.71 1.05 3.30
N ALA A 253 1.97 0.75 2.99
CA ALA A 253 2.70 1.37 1.89
C ALA A 253 2.47 0.69 0.53
N TYR A 254 2.31 -0.63 0.53
CA TYR A 254 2.23 -1.46 -0.69
C TYR A 254 0.86 -2.10 -0.90
N GLY A 255 0.02 -2.17 0.13
CA GLY A 255 -1.21 -2.94 0.10
C GLY A 255 -0.93 -4.44 0.02
N ILE A 256 -1.89 -5.21 -0.49
CA ILE A 256 -1.74 -6.65 -0.66
C ILE A 256 -2.66 -7.18 -1.78
N PRO A 257 -2.14 -7.97 -2.74
CA PRO A 257 -2.94 -8.53 -3.82
C PRO A 257 -3.65 -9.82 -3.37
N ALA A 258 -4.60 -10.26 -4.19
CA ALA A 258 -5.20 -11.58 -4.01
C ALA A 258 -4.12 -12.66 -4.19
N ALA A 259 -4.26 -13.77 -3.47
CA ALA A 259 -3.36 -14.92 -3.57
C ALA A 259 -3.33 -15.52 -4.98
N THR A 260 -4.38 -15.30 -5.79
CA THR A 260 -4.44 -15.74 -7.20
C THR A 260 -3.55 -14.92 -8.12
N GLU A 261 -3.21 -13.67 -7.76
CA GLU A 261 -2.33 -12.81 -8.55
C GLU A 261 -0.86 -13.09 -8.26
N MET A 262 -0.53 -13.44 -7.01
CA MET A 262 0.80 -13.90 -6.61
C MET A 262 0.69 -15.08 -5.63
N PRO A 263 0.63 -16.32 -6.14
CA PRO A 263 0.50 -17.50 -5.30
C PRO A 263 1.74 -17.73 -4.41
N ASN A 264 1.51 -18.18 -3.18
CA ASN A 264 2.61 -18.50 -2.26
C ASN A 264 3.38 -19.74 -2.73
N VAL A 265 4.70 -19.64 -2.76
CA VAL A 265 5.60 -20.73 -3.09
C VAL A 265 5.90 -21.55 -1.84
N ARG A 266 5.52 -22.83 -1.87
CA ARG A 266 5.77 -23.74 -0.75
C ARG A 266 7.26 -23.83 -0.42
N ASN A 267 7.60 -23.62 0.84
CA ASN A 267 8.97 -23.72 1.37
C ASN A 267 9.98 -22.76 0.72
N ALA A 268 9.54 -21.67 0.11
CA ALA A 268 10.44 -20.64 -0.37
C ALA A 268 11.19 -19.99 0.81
N ARG A 269 12.48 -19.72 0.62
CA ARG A 269 13.22 -18.82 1.51
C ARG A 269 12.79 -17.38 1.23
N MET A 270 12.95 -16.50 2.22
CA MET A 270 12.66 -15.08 2.04
C MET A 270 13.42 -14.51 0.85
N SER A 271 14.70 -14.82 0.71
CA SER A 271 15.53 -14.40 -0.42
C SER A 271 15.04 -14.88 -1.80
N GLN A 272 14.28 -15.96 -1.86
CA GLN A 272 13.83 -16.59 -3.10
C GLN A 272 12.46 -16.10 -3.59
N ILE A 273 11.75 -15.30 -2.78
CA ILE A 273 10.48 -14.71 -3.22
C ILE A 273 10.77 -13.73 -4.36
N GLN A 274 10.12 -14.00 -5.49
CA GLN A 274 10.25 -13.25 -6.74
C GLN A 274 9.75 -11.80 -6.59
N GLU A 275 10.36 -10.89 -7.34
CA GLU A 275 9.81 -9.55 -7.57
C GLU A 275 8.45 -9.65 -8.29
N PRO A 276 7.38 -9.03 -7.77
CA PRO A 276 6.07 -9.03 -8.40
C PRO A 276 6.07 -8.17 -9.67
N GLU A 277 5.22 -8.54 -10.63
CA GLU A 277 4.93 -7.71 -11.80
C GLU A 277 4.36 -6.35 -11.40
N ALA A 278 4.62 -5.31 -12.20
CA ALA A 278 4.15 -3.95 -11.90
C ALA A 278 2.62 -3.88 -11.76
N SER A 279 1.88 -4.67 -12.55
CA SER A 279 0.42 -4.76 -12.47
C SER A 279 -0.06 -5.34 -11.14
N VAL A 280 0.67 -6.28 -10.54
CA VAL A 280 0.35 -6.85 -9.22
C VAL A 280 0.60 -5.82 -8.12
N VAL A 281 1.67 -5.02 -8.24
CA VAL A 281 1.94 -3.92 -7.30
C VAL A 281 0.85 -2.84 -7.39
N ASP A 282 0.40 -2.50 -8.59
CA ASP A 282 -0.68 -1.53 -8.79
C ASP A 282 -2.02 -2.07 -8.26
N SER A 283 -2.31 -3.35 -8.51
CA SER A 283 -3.49 -4.05 -7.96
C SER A 283 -3.50 -4.06 -6.43
N ALA A 284 -2.36 -4.40 -5.80
CA ALA A 284 -2.21 -4.42 -4.35
C ALA A 284 -2.52 -3.07 -3.69
N ARG A 285 -2.12 -1.96 -4.33
CA ARG A 285 -2.43 -0.59 -3.86
C ARG A 285 -3.90 -0.22 -4.01
N ASN A 286 -4.58 -0.81 -4.99
CA ASN A 286 -6.01 -0.61 -5.22
C ASN A 286 -6.87 -1.47 -4.29
N HIS A 287 -6.29 -2.47 -3.60
CA HIS A 287 -7.00 -3.29 -2.63
C HIS A 287 -7.19 -2.57 -1.30
N ARG A 288 -8.37 -1.94 -1.21
CA ARG A 288 -9.11 -1.61 0.01
C ARG A 288 -8.39 -0.69 0.99
N ARG A 289 -9.20 -0.10 1.86
CA ARG A 289 -8.72 0.74 2.94
C ARG A 289 -8.41 -0.12 4.15
N ILE A 290 -7.20 -0.67 4.14
CA ILE A 290 -6.66 -1.45 5.25
C ILE A 290 -6.01 -0.48 6.23
N PHE A 291 -6.54 -0.44 7.44
CA PHE A 291 -5.95 0.24 8.57
C PHE A 291 -5.39 -0.79 9.54
N SER A 292 -4.43 -0.37 10.34
CA SER A 292 -3.87 -1.20 11.37
C SER A 292 -3.40 -0.33 12.51
N GLU A 293 -3.71 -0.74 13.74
CA GLU A 293 -3.36 0.00 14.94
C GLU A 293 -2.66 -0.95 15.90
N SER A 294 -1.53 -0.50 16.46
CA SER A 294 -0.89 -1.19 17.57
C SER A 294 -1.76 -1.01 18.82
N ILE A 295 -2.00 -2.10 19.56
CA ILE A 295 -2.80 -2.05 20.79
C ILE A 295 -1.95 -1.44 21.91
N PRO A 296 -2.33 -0.25 22.45
CA PRO A 296 -1.51 0.46 23.42
C PRO A 296 -1.58 -0.21 24.81
N GLY A 297 -0.65 0.18 25.69
CA GLY A 297 -0.65 -0.23 27.09
C GLY A 297 0.76 -0.41 27.63
N VAL A 298 1.26 0.59 28.38
CA VAL A 298 2.61 0.55 28.98
C VAL A 298 2.72 -0.63 29.94
N GLN A 299 1.74 -0.78 30.83
CA GLN A 299 1.64 -1.94 31.72
C GLN A 299 1.08 -3.14 30.96
N ALA A 300 1.69 -4.30 31.16
CA ALA A 300 1.27 -5.53 30.50
C ALA A 300 -0.19 -5.90 30.83
N SER A 301 -0.62 -5.69 32.08
CA SER A 301 -2.00 -5.93 32.51
C SER A 301 -3.02 -5.08 31.73
N VAL A 302 -2.71 -3.80 31.50
CA VAL A 302 -3.54 -2.88 30.69
C VAL A 302 -3.57 -3.33 29.23
N ARG A 303 -2.43 -3.80 28.69
CA ARG A 303 -2.39 -4.29 27.31
C ARG A 303 -3.25 -5.54 27.13
N ILE A 304 -3.24 -6.44 28.10
CA ILE A 304 -4.13 -7.61 28.13
C ILE A 304 -5.60 -7.18 28.19
N ASP A 305 -5.94 -6.18 29.01
CA ASP A 305 -7.31 -5.66 29.09
C ASP A 305 -7.78 -5.09 27.74
N ASN A 306 -6.89 -4.37 27.06
CA ASN A 306 -7.13 -3.83 25.73
C ASN A 306 -7.32 -4.94 24.68
N ILE A 307 -6.55 -6.03 24.75
CA ILE A 307 -6.74 -7.22 23.89
C ILE A 307 -8.13 -7.83 24.13
N LEU A 308 -8.56 -7.95 25.39
CA LEU A 308 -9.88 -8.49 25.74
C LEU A 308 -11.02 -7.61 25.19
N HIS A 309 -10.89 -6.27 25.22
CA HIS A 309 -11.87 -5.38 24.59
C HIS A 309 -12.00 -5.62 23.08
N VAL A 310 -10.89 -5.83 22.38
CA VAL A 310 -10.90 -6.12 20.94
C VAL A 310 -11.55 -7.47 20.65
N LEU A 311 -11.15 -8.52 21.37
CA LEU A 311 -11.75 -9.85 21.24
C LEU A 311 -13.25 -9.85 21.58
N ASN A 312 -13.68 -9.07 22.57
CA ASN A 312 -15.09 -8.92 22.94
C ASN A 312 -15.95 -8.37 21.80
N GLU A 313 -15.38 -7.63 20.84
CA GLU A 313 -16.07 -7.13 19.65
C GLU A 313 -16.03 -8.12 18.47
N GLY A 314 -15.54 -9.35 18.72
CA GLY A 314 -15.40 -10.40 17.71
C GLY A 314 -14.31 -10.09 16.68
N VAL A 315 -13.32 -9.29 17.06
CA VAL A 315 -12.20 -8.90 16.21
C VAL A 315 -10.95 -9.69 16.60
N PRO A 316 -10.29 -10.41 15.68
CA PRO A 316 -9.05 -11.12 15.96
C PRO A 316 -7.91 -10.14 16.28
N VAL A 317 -7.00 -10.56 17.16
CA VAL A 317 -5.84 -9.75 17.57
C VAL A 317 -4.56 -10.43 17.17
N VAL A 318 -3.70 -9.75 16.43
CA VAL A 318 -2.36 -10.25 16.12
C VAL A 318 -1.45 -9.97 17.30
N VAL A 319 -0.72 -10.96 17.80
CA VAL A 319 0.23 -10.79 18.90
C VAL A 319 1.59 -11.38 18.56
N GLY A 320 2.64 -10.68 18.94
CA GLY A 320 4.01 -11.18 19.00
C GLY A 320 4.42 -11.39 20.46
N PHE A 321 5.06 -12.52 20.76
CA PHE A 321 5.49 -12.84 22.12
C PHE A 321 6.67 -13.81 22.11
N PHE A 322 7.37 -13.91 23.24
CA PHE A 322 8.42 -14.91 23.44
C PHE A 322 7.80 -16.32 23.50
N TRP A 323 8.15 -17.15 22.53
CA TRP A 323 7.59 -18.49 22.40
C TRP A 323 8.10 -19.41 23.54
N PRO A 324 7.26 -20.28 24.12
CA PRO A 324 7.68 -21.15 25.21
C PRO A 324 8.63 -22.28 24.78
N HIS A 325 9.36 -22.80 25.76
CA HIS A 325 10.08 -24.07 25.63
C HIS A 325 9.12 -25.26 25.69
N LEU A 326 8.48 -25.57 24.56
CA LEU A 326 7.56 -26.71 24.44
C LEU A 326 8.34 -28.02 24.29
N ARG A 327 7.86 -29.09 24.93
CA ARG A 327 8.47 -30.42 24.88
C ARG A 327 8.01 -31.25 23.66
N GLY A 328 7.24 -30.66 22.74
CA GLY A 328 6.86 -31.31 21.48
C GLY A 328 5.86 -30.50 20.64
N ARG A 329 5.64 -30.92 19.37
CA ARG A 329 4.71 -30.26 18.43
C ARG A 329 3.23 -30.38 18.82
N ALA A 330 2.86 -31.36 19.65
CA ALA A 330 1.49 -31.55 20.11
C ALA A 330 1.12 -30.68 21.32
N GLU A 331 2.12 -30.10 21.99
CA GLU A 331 1.90 -29.22 23.14
C GLU A 331 1.43 -27.85 22.63
N CYS A 332 0.11 -27.70 22.50
CA CYS A 332 -0.53 -26.47 22.02
C CYS A 332 -1.16 -25.65 23.14
N ASN A 333 -0.98 -26.06 24.41
CA ASN A 333 -1.49 -25.36 25.58
C ASN A 333 -0.31 -24.74 26.33
N ILE A 334 -0.16 -23.43 26.23
CA ILE A 334 0.90 -22.64 26.85
C ILE A 334 0.41 -22.18 28.22
N ARG A 335 1.10 -22.59 29.28
CA ARG A 335 0.72 -22.35 30.67
C ARG A 335 1.53 -21.22 31.29
N THR A 336 0.97 -20.58 32.31
CA THR A 336 1.58 -19.46 33.04
C THR A 336 2.97 -19.80 33.56
N GLY A 337 3.17 -21.03 34.06
CA GLY A 337 4.44 -21.50 34.61
C GLY A 337 5.49 -21.91 33.58
N ASP A 338 5.17 -21.95 32.28
CA ASP A 338 6.12 -22.38 31.27
C ASP A 338 7.26 -21.35 31.08
N GLY A 339 8.46 -21.84 30.79
CA GLY A 339 9.64 -21.01 30.53
C GLY A 339 9.59 -20.37 29.15
N ALA A 340 9.94 -19.09 29.06
CA ALA A 340 10.03 -18.37 27.79
C ALA A 340 11.39 -18.58 27.12
N SER A 341 11.39 -18.83 25.82
CA SER A 341 12.62 -18.87 25.01
C SER A 341 13.00 -17.46 24.53
N PHE A 342 14.21 -17.31 24.00
CA PHE A 342 14.63 -16.08 23.33
C PHE A 342 13.97 -15.90 21.94
N GLY A 343 13.38 -16.95 21.38
CA GLY A 343 12.71 -16.89 20.08
C GLY A 343 11.35 -16.21 20.19
N GLN A 344 11.14 -15.16 19.41
CA GLN A 344 9.83 -14.53 19.28
C GLN A 344 9.01 -15.20 18.18
N HIS A 345 7.71 -15.30 18.39
CA HIS A 345 6.77 -15.83 17.40
C HIS A 345 5.49 -14.98 17.40
N ALA A 346 4.83 -14.92 16.25
CA ALA A 346 3.60 -14.18 16.08
C ALA A 346 2.44 -15.11 15.68
N VAL A 347 1.28 -14.86 16.28
CA VAL A 347 0.04 -15.64 16.07
C VAL A 347 -1.17 -14.70 16.04
N THR A 348 -2.31 -15.22 15.60
CA THR A 348 -3.59 -14.49 15.67
C THR A 348 -4.42 -15.04 16.83
N LEU A 349 -4.70 -14.23 17.85
CA LEU A 349 -5.71 -14.54 18.85
C LEU A 349 -7.10 -14.48 18.21
N VAL A 350 -7.85 -15.58 18.34
CA VAL A 350 -9.19 -15.76 17.75
C VAL A 350 -10.26 -15.92 18.82
N GLY A 351 -9.97 -15.49 20.05
CA GLY A 351 -10.90 -15.59 21.17
C GLY A 351 -10.20 -15.90 22.47
N TYR A 352 -11.02 -16.17 23.48
CA TYR A 352 -10.58 -16.64 24.79
C TYR A 352 -11.72 -17.38 25.50
N ILE A 353 -11.36 -18.30 26.37
CA ILE A 353 -12.27 -18.98 27.30
C ILE A 353 -11.99 -18.51 28.72
N SER A 354 -13.00 -18.55 29.57
CA SER A 354 -12.87 -18.33 31.01
C SER A 354 -13.88 -19.22 31.73
N ASP A 355 -13.37 -20.22 32.45
CA ASP A 355 -14.21 -21.19 33.16
C ASP A 355 -14.91 -20.55 34.37
N SER A 356 -14.31 -19.50 34.95
CA SER A 356 -14.83 -18.78 36.12
C SER A 356 -15.65 -17.53 35.79
N GLY A 357 -15.66 -17.09 34.53
CA GLY A 357 -16.15 -15.75 34.17
C GLY A 357 -15.30 -14.62 34.76
N THR A 358 -14.11 -14.93 35.30
CA THR A 358 -13.16 -13.97 35.86
C THR A 358 -11.84 -14.01 35.10
N ARG A 359 -10.99 -13.00 35.35
CA ARG A 359 -9.68 -12.85 34.70
C ARG A 359 -8.73 -14.02 35.00
N ASP A 360 -8.82 -14.59 36.21
CA ASP A 360 -7.87 -15.60 36.69
C ASP A 360 -7.97 -16.94 35.94
N GLY A 361 -9.09 -17.19 35.26
CA GLY A 361 -9.31 -18.39 34.43
C GLY A 361 -9.13 -18.17 32.92
N VAL A 362 -8.68 -16.99 32.49
CA VAL A 362 -8.62 -16.66 31.06
C VAL A 362 -7.52 -17.46 30.34
N ARG A 363 -7.93 -18.17 29.28
CA ARG A 363 -7.04 -18.77 28.28
C ARG A 363 -7.40 -18.23 26.91
N PHE A 364 -6.46 -17.57 26.25
CA PHE A 364 -6.64 -17.10 24.89
C PHE A 364 -6.53 -18.26 23.91
N ILE A 365 -7.36 -18.25 22.88
CA ILE A 365 -7.32 -19.19 21.77
C ILE A 365 -6.53 -18.49 20.65
N PHE A 366 -5.56 -19.17 20.06
CA PHE A 366 -4.79 -18.60 18.95
C PHE A 366 -4.70 -19.55 17.75
N ARG A 367 -4.72 -18.96 16.56
CA ARG A 367 -4.41 -19.60 15.28
C ARG A 367 -2.91 -19.47 15.02
N ASN A 368 -2.26 -20.60 14.77
CA ASN A 368 -0.84 -20.65 14.42
C ASN A 368 -0.64 -20.75 12.89
N SER A 369 0.61 -20.68 12.45
CA SER A 369 1.04 -20.73 11.05
C SER A 369 1.95 -21.92 10.75
N TRP A 370 1.77 -23.03 11.47
CA TRP A 370 2.56 -24.27 11.31
C TRP A 370 1.75 -25.42 10.69
N GLY A 371 0.64 -25.10 10.04
CA GLY A 371 -0.26 -26.05 9.40
C GLY A 371 -1.27 -26.70 10.36
N LYS A 372 -2.34 -27.25 9.79
CA LYS A 372 -3.43 -27.93 10.53
C LYS A 372 -2.99 -29.10 11.42
N GLN A 373 -1.86 -29.73 11.10
CA GLN A 373 -1.34 -30.87 11.87
C GLN A 373 -0.69 -30.45 13.20
N TRP A 374 -0.45 -29.15 13.41
CA TRP A 374 0.08 -28.64 14.67
C TRP A 374 -1.06 -28.35 15.65
N GLY A 375 -0.90 -28.71 16.92
CA GLY A 375 -1.92 -28.48 17.94
C GLY A 375 -3.27 -29.12 17.60
N VAL A 376 -4.36 -28.38 17.82
CA VAL A 376 -5.72 -28.81 17.46
C VAL A 376 -6.13 -28.06 16.20
N ASP A 377 -6.04 -28.71 15.04
CA ASP A 377 -6.33 -28.13 13.72
C ASP A 377 -5.56 -26.83 13.41
N GLY A 378 -4.34 -26.71 13.93
CA GLY A 378 -3.49 -25.52 13.81
C GLY A 378 -3.73 -24.45 14.88
N TYR A 379 -4.56 -24.74 15.88
CA TYR A 379 -4.86 -23.85 17.00
C TYR A 379 -4.20 -24.33 18.30
N GLY A 380 -3.97 -23.37 19.19
CA GLY A 380 -3.53 -23.61 20.56
C GLY A 380 -4.22 -22.67 21.55
N THR A 381 -3.93 -22.88 22.83
CA THR A 381 -4.34 -21.98 23.90
C THR A 381 -3.16 -21.43 24.68
N ILE A 382 -3.32 -20.24 25.24
CA ILE A 382 -2.30 -19.57 26.05
C ILE A 382 -2.95 -18.93 27.28
N GLU A 383 -2.49 -19.32 28.46
CA GLU A 383 -2.95 -18.74 29.72
C GLU A 383 -2.57 -17.25 29.79
N LEU A 384 -3.48 -16.45 30.36
CA LEU A 384 -3.30 -15.01 30.49
C LEU A 384 -1.99 -14.64 31.17
N GLY A 385 -1.60 -15.36 32.22
CA GLY A 385 -0.37 -15.08 32.97
C GLY A 385 0.89 -15.22 32.11
N TYR A 386 0.93 -16.21 31.21
CA TYR A 386 2.06 -16.34 30.28
C TYR A 386 2.05 -15.21 29.26
N LEU A 387 0.91 -14.98 28.59
CA LEU A 387 0.82 -13.94 27.56
C LEU A 387 1.20 -12.58 28.14
N GLN A 388 0.67 -12.22 29.32
CA GLN A 388 0.98 -10.96 29.98
C GLN A 388 2.47 -10.77 30.21
N ARG A 389 3.19 -11.83 30.61
CA ARG A 389 4.63 -11.76 30.90
C ARG A 389 5.49 -11.71 29.63
N CYS A 390 5.05 -12.36 28.55
CA CYS A 390 5.87 -12.61 27.37
C CYS A 390 5.46 -11.79 26.13
N LEU A 391 4.37 -11.03 26.18
CA LEU A 391 3.85 -10.22 25.09
C LEU A 391 4.83 -9.10 24.71
N THR A 392 5.28 -9.10 23.47
CA THR A 392 6.17 -8.06 22.93
C THR A 392 5.39 -7.02 22.12
N SER A 393 4.40 -7.45 21.36
CA SER A 393 3.60 -6.58 20.50
C SER A 393 2.18 -7.12 20.32
N ALA A 394 1.22 -6.22 20.09
CA ALA A 394 -0.16 -6.57 19.79
C ALA A 394 -0.71 -5.56 18.80
N ALA A 395 -1.48 -6.01 17.82
CA ALA A 395 -2.05 -5.17 16.78
C ALA A 395 -3.42 -5.68 16.35
N VAL A 396 -4.23 -4.76 15.86
CA VAL A 396 -5.50 -5.05 15.18
C VAL A 396 -5.40 -4.58 13.73
N VAL A 397 -5.97 -5.37 12.83
CA VAL A 397 -6.19 -4.99 11.43
C VAL A 397 -7.65 -4.59 11.30
N ASP A 398 -7.90 -3.47 10.62
CA ASP A 398 -9.23 -2.95 10.37
C ASP A 398 -9.43 -2.77 8.87
N VAL A 399 -10.44 -3.40 8.31
CA VAL A 399 -10.81 -3.21 6.89
C VAL A 399 -12.01 -2.29 6.87
N GLN A 400 -11.89 -1.16 6.17
CA GLN A 400 -13.02 -0.25 6.04
C GLN A 400 -13.75 -0.47 4.72
N PRO A 401 -15.09 -0.38 4.72
CA PRO A 401 -15.84 -0.41 3.47
C PRO A 401 -15.39 0.78 2.62
N VAL A 402 -14.97 0.49 1.40
CA VAL A 402 -14.86 1.51 0.36
C VAL A 402 -16.29 1.81 -0.06
N GLY A 403 -16.68 3.10 -0.09
CA GLY A 403 -18.03 3.48 -0.49
C GLY A 403 -18.38 2.83 -1.83
N ARG A 404 -19.34 1.90 -1.83
CA ARG A 404 -19.94 1.43 -3.09
C ARG A 404 -20.79 2.56 -3.62
N TRP A 405 -20.24 3.31 -4.57
CA TRP A 405 -21.03 4.26 -5.36
C TRP A 405 -20.80 3.96 -6.83
N GLY A 406 -21.80 3.29 -7.43
CA GLY A 406 -22.01 3.22 -8.87
C GLY A 406 -21.61 1.90 -9.55
N ASN A 407 -22.62 1.17 -10.02
CA ASN A 407 -22.56 0.48 -11.31
C ASN A 407 -22.30 1.48 -12.44
#